data_AF-D4MKN7-F1
#
_entry.id   AF-D4MKN7-F1
#
_cell.length_a   1.000
_cell.length_b   1.000
_cell.length_c   1.000
_cell.angle_alpha   90.00
_cell.angle_beta   90.00
_cell.angle_gamma   90.00
#
_symmetry.space_group_name_H-M   'P 1'
#
loop_
_entity.id
_entity.type
_entity.pdbx_description
1 polymer ?
#
loop_
_entity_poly.entity_id
_entity_poly.type
_entity_poly.pdbx_seq_one_letter_code
_entity_poly.pdbx_strand_id
1 'polypeptide(L)'
;MEDICTLNAIAIKYLELSREDAAKFKAVLQHENRADADMAENILDSLDGYEFDGSVTEASEFGIKYLSKMLPPDFDRSLLEGVNAAELAQNVLRENGGSITTYGAVSEYGSHLYSMIEAPQQEQENSFEMGGLS
;
A
#
# COMPACT_ATOMS: atom_id res chain seq x y z
N MET A 1 -16.90 27.37 -17.20
CA MET A 1 -15.68 27.91 -17.84
C MET A 1 -14.47 27.62 -16.95
N GLU A 2 -14.63 27.73 -15.62
CA GLU A 2 -13.64 27.29 -14.60
C GLU A 2 -13.24 25.81 -14.78
N ASP A 3 -14.19 24.88 -14.96
CA ASP A 3 -13.86 23.44 -15.13
C ASP A 3 -12.92 23.15 -16.32
N ILE A 4 -13.02 23.89 -17.43
CA ILE A 4 -12.17 23.65 -18.61
C ILE A 4 -10.74 24.12 -18.34
N CYS A 5 -10.56 25.22 -17.61
CA CYS A 5 -9.24 25.70 -17.23
C CYS A 5 -8.55 24.72 -16.27
N THR A 6 -9.27 24.20 -15.27
CA THR A 6 -8.77 23.18 -14.33
C THR A 6 -8.37 21.90 -15.07
N LEU A 7 -9.24 21.38 -15.95
CA LEU A 7 -8.93 20.18 -16.72
C LEU A 7 -7.71 20.36 -17.64
N ASN A 8 -7.55 21.55 -18.24
CA ASN A 8 -6.36 21.85 -19.05
C ASN A 8 -5.09 21.93 -18.19
N ALA A 9 -5.16 22.51 -16.99
CA ALA A 9 -4.03 22.57 -16.07
C ALA A 9 -3.59 21.16 -15.63
N ILE A 10 -4.54 20.29 -15.27
CA ILE A 10 -4.30 18.87 -14.96
C ILE A 10 -3.64 18.17 -16.14
N ALA A 11 -4.16 18.37 -17.36
CA ALA A 11 -3.61 17.73 -18.56
C ALA A 11 -2.15 18.16 -18.83
N ILE A 12 -1.83 19.44 -18.64
CA ILE A 12 -0.45 19.95 -18.79
C ILE A 12 0.46 19.34 -17.72
N LYS A 13 0.08 19.43 -16.44
CA LYS A 13 0.84 18.85 -15.33
C LYS A 13 1.10 17.35 -15.54
N TYR A 14 0.07 16.61 -15.96
CA TYR A 14 0.17 15.18 -16.24
C TYR A 14 1.15 14.85 -17.38
N LEU A 15 1.23 15.69 -18.43
CA LEU A 15 2.18 15.49 -19.53
C LEU A 15 3.63 15.76 -19.14
N GLU A 16 3.86 16.52 -18.07
CA GLU A 16 5.19 16.82 -17.53
C GLU A 16 5.69 15.72 -16.58
N LEU A 17 4.81 14.82 -16.11
CA LEU A 17 5.17 13.73 -15.23
C LEU A 17 6.13 12.73 -15.90
N SER A 18 6.97 12.11 -15.07
CA SER A 18 7.71 10.93 -15.47
C SER A 18 6.74 9.77 -15.78
N ARG A 19 7.23 8.74 -16.50
CA ARG A 19 6.41 7.55 -16.77
C ARG A 19 5.94 6.85 -15.49
N GLU A 20 6.78 6.85 -14.46
CA GLU A 20 6.48 6.24 -13.17
C GLU A 20 5.44 7.07 -12.41
N ASP A 21 5.62 8.39 -12.35
CA ASP A 21 4.67 9.29 -11.69
C ASP A 21 3.31 9.31 -12.40
N ALA A 22 3.30 9.22 -13.74
CA ALA A 22 2.07 9.10 -14.51
C ALA A 22 1.34 7.77 -14.23
N ALA A 23 2.07 6.67 -13.96
CA ALA A 23 1.47 5.40 -13.57
C ALA A 23 0.94 5.46 -12.13
N LYS A 24 1.72 6.05 -11.21
CA LYS A 24 1.35 6.31 -9.83
C LYS A 24 0.08 7.15 -9.74
N PHE A 25 0.00 8.25 -10.49
CA PHE A 25 -1.18 9.10 -10.56
C PHE A 25 -2.43 8.33 -10.97
N LYS A 26 -2.34 7.48 -12.00
CA LYS A 26 -3.46 6.62 -12.41
C LYS A 26 -3.82 5.58 -11.36
N ALA A 27 -2.84 5.02 -10.67
CA ALA A 27 -3.06 4.09 -9.57
C ALA A 27 -3.85 4.77 -8.44
N VAL A 28 -3.44 5.97 -8.01
CA VAL A 28 -4.16 6.74 -6.98
C VAL A 28 -5.58 7.06 -7.42
N LEU A 29 -5.79 7.54 -8.66
CA LEU A 29 -7.14 7.79 -9.18
C LEU A 29 -8.04 6.55 -9.16
N GLN A 30 -7.49 5.38 -9.49
CA GLN A 30 -8.22 4.12 -9.44
C GLN A 30 -8.51 3.69 -8.00
N HIS A 31 -7.59 3.92 -7.07
CA HIS A 31 -7.77 3.67 -5.64
C HIS A 31 -8.90 4.51 -5.05
N GLU A 32 -8.92 5.81 -5.34
CA GLU A 32 -9.95 6.74 -4.85
C GLU A 32 -11.35 6.48 -5.47
N ASN A 33 -11.42 5.74 -6.58
CA ASN A 33 -12.63 5.26 -7.30
C ASN A 33 -13.59 6.35 -7.86
N ARG A 34 -13.75 7.50 -7.19
CA ARG A 34 -14.58 8.65 -7.60
C ARG A 34 -13.81 9.96 -7.48
N ALA A 35 -12.81 10.14 -8.33
CA ALA A 35 -12.09 11.40 -8.42
C ALA A 35 -12.84 12.44 -9.28
N ASP A 36 -13.02 13.64 -8.75
CA ASP A 36 -13.39 14.83 -9.51
C ASP A 36 -12.13 15.62 -9.93
N ALA A 37 -12.33 16.74 -10.64
CA ALA A 37 -11.21 17.55 -11.14
C ALA A 37 -10.36 18.14 -10.00
N ASP A 38 -10.99 18.61 -8.93
CA ASP A 38 -10.29 19.18 -7.78
C ASP A 38 -9.47 18.10 -7.05
N MET A 39 -10.02 16.90 -6.87
CA MET A 39 -9.30 15.76 -6.30
C MET A 39 -8.12 15.35 -7.19
N ALA A 40 -8.32 15.28 -8.51
CA ALA A 40 -7.24 14.95 -9.44
C ALA A 40 -6.11 15.99 -9.41
N GLU A 41 -6.44 17.28 -9.28
CA GLU A 41 -5.43 18.32 -9.09
C GLU A 41 -4.69 18.18 -7.75
N ASN A 42 -5.42 17.93 -6.66
CA ASN A 42 -4.81 17.70 -5.35
C ASN A 42 -3.85 16.50 -5.36
N ILE A 43 -4.24 15.39 -5.99
CA ILE A 43 -3.38 14.20 -6.12
C ILE A 43 -2.12 14.53 -6.91
N LEU A 44 -2.21 15.30 -7.99
CA LEU A 44 -1.03 15.71 -8.76
C LEU A 44 -0.06 16.52 -7.91
N ASP A 45 -0.59 17.46 -7.12
CA ASP A 45 0.22 18.35 -6.29
C ASP A 45 0.79 17.66 -5.04
N SER A 46 0.19 16.55 -4.62
CA SER A 46 0.59 15.80 -3.43
C SER A 46 1.04 14.36 -3.73
N LEU A 47 1.48 14.09 -4.96
CA LEU A 47 1.80 12.75 -5.43
C LEU A 47 2.90 12.07 -4.60
N ASP A 48 3.85 12.85 -4.08
CA ASP A 48 4.95 12.38 -3.22
C ASP A 48 4.47 11.77 -1.89
N GLY A 49 3.26 12.11 -1.44
CA GLY A 49 2.68 11.56 -0.21
C GLY A 49 2.14 10.14 -0.36
N TYR A 50 2.10 9.58 -1.57
CA TYR A 50 1.68 8.20 -1.81
C TYR A 50 2.88 7.29 -2.02
N GLU A 51 2.83 6.05 -1.56
CA GLU A 51 3.78 5.00 -1.94
C GLU A 51 3.22 4.22 -3.13
N PHE A 52 4.08 3.89 -4.09
CA PHE A 52 3.68 3.19 -5.31
C PHE A 52 4.68 2.10 -5.67
N ASP A 53 4.16 0.95 -6.09
CA ASP A 53 4.94 -0.16 -6.58
C ASP A 53 4.36 -0.65 -7.92
N GLY A 54 4.89 -0.08 -9.00
CA GLY A 54 4.51 -0.43 -10.37
C GLY A 54 4.99 -1.82 -10.82
N SER A 55 5.76 -2.54 -10.01
CA SER A 55 6.18 -3.91 -10.33
C SER A 55 5.15 -4.96 -9.91
N VAL A 56 4.09 -4.56 -9.19
CA VAL A 56 3.09 -5.48 -8.65
C VAL A 56 1.85 -5.45 -9.54
N THR A 57 1.53 -6.58 -10.13
CA THR A 57 0.34 -6.73 -10.99
C THR A 57 -0.75 -7.56 -10.33
N GLU A 58 -0.36 -8.42 -9.39
CA GLU A 58 -1.28 -9.32 -8.68
C GLU A 58 -1.08 -9.26 -7.16
N ALA A 59 -2.15 -9.58 -6.41
CA ALA A 59 -2.09 -9.62 -4.95
C ALA A 59 -1.09 -10.68 -4.43
N SER A 60 -0.96 -11.81 -5.12
CA SER A 60 0.03 -12.85 -4.79
C SER A 60 1.46 -12.31 -4.84
N GLU A 61 1.81 -11.55 -5.88
CA GLU A 61 3.12 -10.91 -6.05
C GLU A 61 3.40 -9.92 -4.92
N PHE A 62 2.41 -9.09 -4.57
CA PHE A 62 2.51 -8.17 -3.43
C PHE A 62 2.79 -8.94 -2.14
N GLY A 63 2.04 -10.00 -1.86
CA GLY A 63 2.17 -10.78 -0.63
C GLY A 63 3.55 -11.42 -0.49
N ILE A 64 4.09 -11.98 -1.57
CA ILE A 64 5.46 -12.53 -1.58
C ILE A 64 6.50 -11.42 -1.39
N LYS A 65 6.32 -10.25 -2.02
CA LYS A 65 7.24 -9.11 -1.88
C LYS A 65 7.21 -8.53 -0.47
N TYR A 66 6.03 -8.43 0.14
CA TYR A 66 5.85 -8.05 1.54
C TYR A 66 6.57 -9.01 2.49
N LEU A 67 6.33 -10.32 2.36
CA LEU A 67 7.02 -11.33 3.17
C LEU A 67 8.54 -11.25 2.99
N SER A 68 9.00 -11.08 1.75
CA SER A 68 10.43 -10.98 1.45
C SER A 68 11.12 -9.77 2.09
N LYS A 69 10.38 -8.70 2.39
CA LYS A 69 10.86 -7.50 3.10
C LYS A 69 10.79 -7.66 4.62
N MET A 70 9.82 -8.43 5.13
CA MET A 70 9.61 -8.65 6.57
C MET A 70 10.48 -9.77 7.13
N LEU A 71 10.79 -10.77 6.31
CA LEU A 71 11.59 -11.91 6.71
C LEU A 71 13.09 -11.58 6.68
N PRO A 72 13.89 -12.24 7.53
CA PRO A 72 15.35 -12.10 7.51
C PRO A 72 15.94 -12.36 6.12
N PRO A 73 17.05 -11.69 5.73
CA PRO A 73 17.65 -11.84 4.41
C PRO A 73 18.07 -13.28 4.07
N ASP A 74 18.46 -14.03 5.10
CA ASP A 74 18.92 -15.42 5.10
C ASP A 74 17.78 -16.46 5.19
N PHE A 75 16.53 -16.01 5.29
CA PHE A 75 15.38 -16.90 5.18
C PHE A 75 15.31 -17.54 3.78
N ASP A 76 15.11 -18.86 3.74
CA ASP A 76 14.94 -19.61 2.50
C ASP A 76 13.56 -19.30 1.88
N ARG A 77 13.55 -18.40 0.90
CA ARG A 77 12.33 -17.94 0.21
C ARG A 77 11.65 -19.03 -0.61
N SER A 78 12.31 -20.17 -0.90
CA SER A 78 11.64 -21.31 -1.53
C SER A 78 10.52 -21.88 -0.65
N LEU A 79 10.61 -21.68 0.68
CA LEU A 79 9.57 -22.08 1.63
C LEU A 79 8.30 -21.23 1.55
N LEU A 80 8.30 -20.14 0.78
CA LEU A 80 7.10 -19.36 0.49
C LEU A 80 6.25 -19.98 -0.63
N GLU A 81 6.76 -20.99 -1.34
CA GLU A 81 5.98 -21.72 -2.33
C GLU A 81 4.76 -22.40 -1.68
N GLY A 82 3.57 -22.13 -2.22
CA GLY A 82 2.31 -22.67 -1.71
C GLY A 82 1.67 -21.87 -0.57
N VAL A 83 2.31 -20.80 -0.07
CA VAL A 83 1.66 -19.84 0.84
C VAL A 83 0.50 -19.15 0.10
N ASN A 84 -0.63 -18.94 0.78
CA ASN A 84 -1.71 -18.12 0.26
C ASN A 84 -1.37 -16.63 0.31
N ALA A 85 -0.38 -16.22 -0.48
CA ALA A 85 0.17 -14.87 -0.50
C ALA A 85 -0.86 -13.82 -0.92
N ALA A 86 -1.85 -14.20 -1.75
CA ALA A 86 -2.91 -13.31 -2.17
C ALA A 86 -3.84 -12.91 -1.00
N GLU A 87 -4.20 -13.87 -0.14
CA GLU A 87 -5.00 -13.58 1.06
C GLU A 87 -4.21 -12.76 2.08
N LEU A 88 -2.93 -13.07 2.28
CA LEU A 88 -2.06 -12.25 3.11
C LEU A 88 -1.99 -10.81 2.59
N ALA A 89 -1.78 -10.62 1.29
CA ALA A 89 -1.70 -9.30 0.67
C ALA A 89 -2.97 -8.48 0.91
N GLN A 90 -4.16 -9.08 0.76
CA GLN A 90 -5.42 -8.40 1.04
C GLN A 90 -5.52 -7.93 2.49
N ASN A 91 -5.11 -8.78 3.44
CA ASN A 91 -5.10 -8.42 4.85
C ASN A 91 -4.09 -7.29 5.13
N VAL A 92 -2.87 -7.41 4.61
CA VAL A 92 -1.81 -6.40 4.80
C VAL A 92 -2.21 -5.05 4.20
N LEU A 93 -2.69 -5.03 2.97
CA LEU A 93 -3.11 -3.80 2.30
C LEU A 93 -4.30 -3.14 3.01
N ARG A 94 -5.20 -3.92 3.60
CA ARG A 94 -6.29 -3.36 4.42
C ARG A 94 -5.76 -2.67 5.68
N GLU A 95 -4.79 -3.25 6.37
CA GLU A 95 -4.23 -2.65 7.59
C GLU A 95 -3.30 -1.47 7.29
N ASN A 96 -2.51 -1.55 6.21
CA ASN A 96 -1.57 -0.50 5.80
C ASN A 96 -2.23 0.64 5.00
N GLY A 97 -3.54 0.56 4.73
CA GLY A 97 -4.26 1.53 3.90
C GLY A 97 -3.71 1.55 2.47
N GLY A 98 -3.94 0.50 1.69
CA GLY A 98 -3.49 0.42 0.31
C GLY A 98 -4.37 -0.49 -0.54
N SER A 99 -4.12 -0.50 -1.85
CA SER A 99 -4.80 -1.42 -2.76
C SER A 99 -3.94 -1.81 -3.97
N ILE A 100 -4.33 -2.91 -4.61
CA ILE A 100 -3.81 -3.28 -5.93
C ILE A 100 -4.69 -2.63 -6.99
N THR A 101 -4.04 -1.96 -7.94
CA THR A 101 -4.66 -1.31 -9.08
C THR A 101 -4.16 -1.93 -10.37
N THR A 102 -4.74 -1.55 -11.51
CA THR A 102 -4.27 -2.00 -12.83
C THR A 102 -2.87 -1.49 -13.16
N TYR A 103 -2.36 -0.50 -12.40
CA TYR A 103 -1.08 0.16 -12.65
C TYR A 103 0.01 -0.25 -11.65
N GLY A 104 -0.34 -0.94 -10.57
CA GLY A 104 0.59 -1.20 -9.46
C GLY A 104 -0.13 -1.28 -8.11
N ALA A 105 0.61 -1.60 -7.05
CA ALA A 105 0.15 -1.38 -5.68
C ALA A 105 0.31 0.09 -5.30
N VAL A 106 -0.66 0.66 -4.60
CA VAL A 106 -0.62 2.06 -4.15
C VAL A 106 -1.12 2.16 -2.71
N SER A 107 -0.48 3.01 -1.91
CA SER A 107 -0.95 3.33 -0.56
C SER A 107 -2.02 4.43 -0.59
N GLU A 108 -2.68 4.64 0.53
CA GLU A 108 -3.35 5.88 0.89
C GLU A 108 -2.31 6.97 1.15
N TYR A 109 -2.77 8.22 1.18
CA TYR A 109 -1.92 9.38 1.42
C TYR A 109 -1.29 9.32 2.83
N GLY A 110 0.05 9.42 2.90
CA GLY A 110 0.81 9.41 4.15
C GLY A 110 1.02 8.01 4.75
N SER A 111 0.53 6.96 4.10
CA SER A 111 0.72 5.57 4.50
C SER A 111 1.89 4.91 3.76
N HIS A 112 2.22 3.69 4.15
CA HIS A 112 3.31 2.92 3.56
C HIS A 112 2.86 1.49 3.22
N LEU A 113 3.13 1.05 1.98
CA LEU A 113 2.74 -0.27 1.49
C LEU A 113 3.39 -1.40 2.30
N TYR A 114 4.65 -1.19 2.68
CA TYR A 114 5.50 -2.23 3.28
C TYR A 114 5.82 -1.97 4.75
N SER A 115 4.91 -1.33 5.49
CA SER A 115 5.03 -1.21 6.94
C SER A 115 4.78 -2.55 7.64
N MET A 116 5.53 -2.80 8.72
CA MET A 116 5.30 -3.96 9.58
C MET A 116 4.01 -3.78 10.38
N ILE A 117 3.16 -4.80 10.37
CA ILE A 117 1.95 -4.84 11.20
C ILE A 117 2.29 -5.55 12.51
N GLU A 118 2.12 -4.84 13.63
CA GLU A 118 2.38 -5.38 14.97
C GLU A 118 1.21 -6.27 15.43
N ALA A 119 1.53 -7.34 16.17
CA ALA A 119 0.50 -8.15 16.82
C ALA A 119 -0.19 -7.32 17.92
N PRO A 120 -1.50 -7.53 18.14
CA PRO A 120 -2.18 -6.90 19.26
C PRO A 120 -1.45 -7.26 20.56
N GLN A 121 -1.18 -6.25 21.39
CA GLN A 121 -0.55 -6.46 22.69
C GLN A 121 -1.44 -7.38 23.52
N GLN A 122 -0.97 -8.61 23.77
CA GLN A 122 -1.60 -9.47 24.75
C GLN A 122 -1.23 -8.93 26.13
N GLU A 123 -2.22 -8.46 26.89
CA GLU A 123 -2.08 -8.27 28.33
C GLU A 123 -1.72 -9.64 28.91
N GLN A 124 -0.44 -9.84 29.22
CA GLN A 124 0.00 -10.99 30.00
C GLN A 124 -0.65 -10.85 31.38
N GLU A 125 -1.79 -11.50 31.58
CA GLU A 125 -2.27 -11.82 32.92
C GLU A 125 -1.22 -12.72 33.57
N ASN A 126 -0.29 -12.09 34.28
CA ASN A 126 0.66 -12.73 35.19
C ASN A 126 -0.14 -13.33 36.36
N SER A 127 -0.81 -14.45 36.14
CA SER A 127 -1.24 -15.36 37.21
C SER A 127 -0.02 -16.16 37.67
N PHE A 128 0.93 -15.48 38.33
CA PHE A 128 1.85 -16.18 39.21
C PHE A 128 1.03 -16.69 40.40
N GLU A 129 0.50 -17.90 40.30
CA GLU A 129 0.10 -18.70 41.46
C GLU A 129 1.33 -18.82 42.37
N MET A 130 1.35 -17.99 43.42
CA MET A 130 2.24 -18.16 44.55
C MET A 130 1.80 -19.42 45.30
N GLY A 131 2.19 -20.58 44.78
CA GLY A 131 2.19 -21.86 45.48
C GLY A 131 3.18 -21.81 46.64
N GLY A 132 2.82 -21.09 47.69
CA GLY A 132 3.52 -21.10 48.97
C GLY A 132 3.33 -22.46 49.63
N LEU A 133 4.38 -23.27 49.61
CA LEU A 133 4.55 -24.40 50.51
C LEU A 133 4.55 -23.85 51.95
N SER A 134 3.61 -24.28 52.77
CA SER A 134 3.70 -24.29 54.24
C SER A 134 2.85 -25.44 54.79
#